data_AF-A0A151RRT6-F1
#
_entry.id   AF-A0A151RRT6-F1
#
_cell.length_a   1.000
_cell.length_b   1.000
_cell.length_c   1.000
_cell.angle_alpha   90.00
_cell.angle_beta   90.00
_cell.angle_gamma   90.00
#
_symmetry.space_group_name_H-M   'P 1'
#
loop_
_entity.id
_entity.type
_entity.pdbx_description
1 polymer ?
#
loop_
_entity_poly.entity_id
_entity_poly.type
_entity_poly.pdbx_seq_one_letter_code
_entity_poly.pdbx_strand_id
1 'polypeptide(L)'
;MAFAETPFHPHVFSNAISSKLTDDNFLTWMQHAEAMIKGFYLQRHIDGATSIPAKFLTTDDERKGSVNAAFENYEQQDNLLKSWLLESIFEYN
;
A
#
# COMPACT_ATOMS: atom_id res chain seq x y z
N MET A 1 -2.04 -31.40 3.82
CA MET A 1 -2.58 -30.20 4.49
C MET A 1 -2.39 -29.02 3.54
N ALA A 2 -3.46 -28.59 2.88
CA ALA A 2 -3.42 -27.40 2.02
C ALA A 2 -3.61 -26.18 2.92
N PHE A 3 -2.62 -25.31 2.98
CA PHE A 3 -2.78 -23.99 3.60
C PHE A 3 -3.74 -23.23 2.69
N ALA A 4 -4.97 -23.02 3.16
CA ALA A 4 -5.91 -22.15 2.48
C ALA A 4 -5.28 -20.76 2.42
N GLU A 5 -4.89 -20.34 1.21
CA GLU A 5 -4.43 -18.99 0.96
C GLU A 5 -5.57 -18.05 1.33
N THR A 6 -5.45 -17.37 2.47
CA THR A 6 -6.41 -16.35 2.87
C THR A 6 -6.47 -15.32 1.73
N PRO A 7 -7.65 -15.06 1.14
CA PRO A 7 -7.77 -14.11 0.06
C PRO A 7 -7.23 -12.76 0.50
N PHE A 8 -6.42 -12.15 -0.36
CA PHE A 8 -5.91 -10.82 -0.10
C PHE A 8 -7.07 -9.83 -0.11
N HIS A 9 -7.29 -9.18 1.03
CA HIS A 9 -8.26 -8.12 1.19
C HIS A 9 -7.50 -6.78 1.16
N PRO A 10 -7.43 -6.09 0.00
CA PRO A 10 -6.76 -4.81 -0.06
C PRO A 10 -7.41 -3.83 0.90
N HIS A 11 -6.59 -3.12 1.68
CA HIS A 11 -7.09 -2.05 2.53
C HIS A 11 -7.41 -0.85 1.65
N VAL A 12 -8.70 -0.62 1.41
CA VAL A 12 -9.21 0.53 0.68
C VAL A 12 -9.42 1.68 1.64
N PHE A 13 -8.85 2.84 1.29
CA PHE A 13 -8.98 4.06 2.08
C PHE A 13 -10.32 4.74 1.77
N SER A 14 -11.43 4.22 2.31
CA SER A 14 -12.79 4.68 1.98
C SER A 14 -13.12 6.10 2.47
N ASN A 15 -12.29 6.68 3.34
CA ASN A 15 -12.41 8.05 3.78
C ASN A 15 -11.19 8.81 3.28
N ALA A 16 -11.27 9.27 2.04
CA ALA A 16 -10.35 10.25 1.49
C ALA A 16 -10.42 11.50 2.38
N ILE A 17 -9.49 11.55 3.34
CA ILE A 17 -8.96 12.71 4.03
C ILE A 17 -10.02 13.76 4.41
N SER A 18 -10.56 13.66 5.63
CA SER A 18 -11.38 14.73 6.21
C SER A 18 -10.61 16.05 6.43
N SER A 19 -9.29 16.08 6.23
CA SER A 19 -8.44 17.26 6.43
C SER A 19 -7.27 17.25 5.43
N LYS A 20 -7.52 17.77 4.22
CA LYS A 20 -6.55 17.88 3.12
C LYS A 20 -5.34 18.68 3.56
N LEU A 21 -4.14 18.35 3.10
CA LEU A 21 -2.94 19.09 3.50
C LEU A 21 -3.05 20.57 3.06
N THR A 22 -2.94 21.47 4.01
CA THR A 22 -2.78 22.92 3.82
C THR A 22 -1.57 23.39 4.62
N ASP A 23 -1.01 24.55 4.28
CA ASP A 23 0.17 25.10 4.96
C ASP A 23 -0.03 25.22 6.48
N ASP A 24 -1.26 25.52 6.93
CA ASP A 24 -1.61 25.65 8.35
C ASP A 24 -1.88 24.32 9.09
N ASN A 25 -1.99 23.18 8.39
CA ASN A 25 -2.45 21.92 8.99
C ASN A 25 -1.49 20.74 8.86
N PHE A 26 -0.26 20.98 8.37
CA PHE A 26 0.76 19.94 8.16
C PHE A 26 0.92 18.98 9.34
N LEU A 27 0.98 19.49 10.57
CA LEU A 27 1.15 18.66 11.76
C LEU A 27 -0.04 17.74 12.03
N THR A 28 -1.26 18.23 11.80
CA THR A 28 -2.51 17.46 11.96
C THR A 28 -2.63 16.41 10.85
N TRP A 29 -2.35 16.81 9.61
CA TRP A 29 -2.31 15.91 8.46
C TRP A 29 -1.28 14.80 8.67
N MET A 30 -0.07 15.12 9.13
CA MET A 30 0.99 14.15 9.40
C MET A 30 0.56 13.13 10.47
N GLN A 31 -0.05 13.59 11.57
CA GLN A 31 -0.55 12.68 12.61
C GLN A 31 -1.66 11.77 12.09
N HIS A 32 -2.60 12.29 11.30
CA HIS A 32 -3.62 11.48 10.65
C HIS A 32 -3.02 10.46 9.69
N ALA A 33 -2.01 10.88 8.92
CA ALA A 33 -1.36 10.01 7.96
C ALA A 33 -0.62 8.87 8.67
N GLU A 34 0.19 9.19 9.68
CA GLU A 34 0.85 8.19 10.50
C GLU A 34 -0.15 7.23 11.18
N ALA A 35 -1.25 7.74 11.72
CA ALA A 35 -2.26 6.92 12.37
C ALA A 35 -2.92 5.93 11.40
N MET A 36 -3.23 6.38 10.18
CA MET A 36 -3.76 5.52 9.12
C MET A 36 -2.75 4.46 8.69
N ILE A 37 -1.52 4.86 8.38
CA ILE A 37 -0.43 3.97 7.97
C ILE A 37 -0.17 2.90 9.04
N LYS A 38 -0.09 3.29 10.31
CA LYS A 38 0.11 2.37 11.44
C LYS A 38 -1.13 1.49 11.66
N GLY A 39 -2.33 2.04 11.54
CA GLY A 39 -3.60 1.33 11.71
C GLY A 39 -3.82 0.21 10.69
N PHE A 40 -3.33 0.38 9.46
CA PHE A 40 -3.36 -0.64 8.41
C PHE A 40 -2.07 -1.49 8.34
N TYR A 41 -1.16 -1.37 9.31
CA TYR A 41 0.14 -2.06 9.32
C TYR A 41 1.00 -1.80 8.06
N LEU A 42 0.77 -0.67 7.38
CA LEU A 42 1.45 -0.29 6.14
C LEU A 42 2.78 0.41 6.38
N GLN A 43 3.16 0.65 7.63
CA GLN A 43 4.41 1.32 7.99
C GLN A 43 5.64 0.68 7.30
N ARG A 44 5.62 -0.65 7.14
CA ARG A 44 6.72 -1.37 6.51
C ARG A 44 6.84 -1.15 4.98
N HIS A 45 5.77 -0.68 4.32
CA HIS A 45 5.84 -0.21 2.93
C HIS A 45 6.56 1.13 2.79
N ILE A 46 6.59 1.95 3.85
CA ILE A 46 7.20 3.28 3.84
C ILE A 46 8.65 3.24 4.31
N ASP A 47 8.90 2.53 5.42
CA ASP A 47 10.24 2.45 6.02
C ASP A 47 11.20 1.54 5.21
N GLY A 48 10.74 0.93 4.11
CA GLY A 48 11.52 -0.01 3.29
C GLY A 48 11.91 -1.30 4.02
N ALA A 49 11.41 -1.49 5.24
CA ALA A 49 11.69 -2.65 6.08
C ALA A 49 10.94 -3.91 5.63
N THR A 50 9.88 -3.78 4.82
CA THR A 50 9.28 -4.94 4.13
C THR A 50 10.24 -5.44 3.05
N SER A 51 10.61 -6.72 3.15
CA SER A 51 11.24 -7.41 2.03
C SER A 51 10.22 -7.50 0.88
N ILE A 52 10.45 -6.73 -0.18
CA ILE A 52 9.63 -6.76 -1.40
C ILE A 52 9.61 -8.21 -1.90
N PRO A 53 8.44 -8.82 -2.13
CA PRO A 53 8.37 -10.19 -2.63
C PRO A 53 9.04 -10.29 -4.01
N ALA A 54 9.63 -11.44 -4.32
CA ALA A 54 10.15 -11.66 -5.67
C ALA A 54 8.98 -11.71 -6.67
N LYS A 55 9.11 -10.96 -7.78
CA LYS A 55 8.12 -10.93 -8.87
C LYS A 55 7.91 -12.31 -9.49
N PHE A 56 8.98 -13.07 -9.65
CA PHE A 56 8.98 -14.44 -10.12
C PHE A 56 9.66 -15.32 -9.08
N LEU A 57 9.01 -16.43 -8.70
CA LEU A 57 9.58 -17.38 -7.73
C LEU A 57 10.63 -18.29 -8.37
N THR A 58 10.50 -18.56 -9.66
CA THR A 58 11.42 -19.40 -10.43
C THR A 58 11.66 -18.84 -11.83
N THR A 59 12.71 -19.32 -12.49
CA THR A 59 13.01 -18.99 -13.90
C THR A 59 11.95 -19.54 -14.87
N ASP A 60 11.24 -20.61 -14.48
CA ASP A 60 10.13 -21.17 -15.26
C ASP A 60 8.87 -20.28 -15.15
N ASP A 61 8.60 -19.74 -13.96
CA ASP A 61 7.55 -18.75 -13.74
C ASP A 61 7.79 -17.48 -14.57
N GLU A 62 9.04 -17.00 -14.63
CA GLU A 62 9.43 -15.85 -15.47
C GLU A 62 9.15 -16.12 -16.96
N ARG A 63 9.52 -17.30 -17.46
CA ARG A 63 9.26 -17.70 -18.85
C ARG A 63 7.78 -17.84 -19.18
N LYS A 64 6.96 -18.22 -18.20
CA LYS A 64 5.51 -18.36 -18.33
C LYS A 64 4.74 -17.07 -18.04
N GLY A 65 5.42 -16.03 -17.55
CA GLY A 65 4.78 -14.79 -17.08
C GLY A 65 3.93 -14.99 -15.82
N SER A 66 4.18 -16.05 -15.05
CA SER A 66 3.47 -16.38 -13.81
C SER A 66 4.03 -15.51 -12.68
N VAL A 67 3.36 -14.39 -12.40
CA VAL A 67 3.77 -13.48 -11.34
C VAL A 67 3.37 -14.06 -9.98
N ASN A 68 4.24 -13.89 -8.99
CA ASN A 68 3.95 -14.26 -7.61
C ASN A 68 2.76 -13.44 -7.08
N ALA A 69 1.70 -14.11 -6.64
CA ALA A 69 0.55 -13.46 -6.03
C ALA A 69 0.93 -12.56 -4.83
N ALA A 70 1.97 -12.92 -4.06
CA ALA A 70 2.45 -12.07 -2.97
C ALA A 70 3.05 -10.74 -3.48
N PHE A 71 3.71 -10.76 -4.65
CA PHE A 71 4.21 -9.55 -5.30
C PHE A 71 3.07 -8.68 -5.83
N GLU A 72 2.07 -9.29 -6.48
CA GLU A 72 0.89 -8.55 -6.95
C GLU A 72 0.11 -7.91 -5.80
N ASN A 73 -0.10 -8.63 -4.70
CA ASN A 73 -0.74 -8.10 -3.50
C ASN A 73 0.06 -6.95 -2.88
N TYR A 74 1.39 -7.08 -2.83
CA TYR A 74 2.29 -6.02 -2.36
C TYR A 74 2.19 -4.78 -3.25
N GLU A 75 2.30 -4.93 -4.57
CA GLU A 75 2.18 -3.82 -5.53
C GLU A 75 0.81 -3.16 -5.48
N GLN A 76 -0.27 -3.96 -5.34
CA GLN A 76 -1.62 -3.42 -5.24
C GLN A 76 -1.77 -2.56 -3.99
N GLN A 77 -1.31 -3.03 -2.82
CA GLN A 77 -1.39 -2.25 -1.58
C GLN A 77 -0.48 -1.00 -1.63
N ASP A 78 0.71 -1.13 -2.20
CA ASP A 78 1.67 -0.02 -2.37
C ASP A 78 1.11 1.07 -3.28
N ASN A 79 0.49 0.70 -4.40
CA ASN A 79 -0.16 1.63 -5.31
C ASN A 79 -1.38 2.31 -4.66
N LEU A 80 -2.19 1.58 -3.89
CA LEU A 80 -3.30 2.19 -3.14
C LEU A 80 -2.81 3.21 -2.12
N LEU A 81 -1.73 2.90 -1.39
CA LEU A 81 -1.13 3.83 -0.43
C LEU A 81 -0.60 5.09 -1.11
N LYS A 82 0.09 4.93 -2.26
CA LYS A 82 0.58 6.05 -3.06
C LYS A 82 -0.55 6.93 -3.57
N SER A 83 -1.58 6.33 -4.17
CA SER A 83 -2.74 7.08 -4.66
C SER A 83 -3.42 7.85 -3.53
N TRP A 84 -3.63 7.22 -2.37
CA TRP A 84 -4.21 7.88 -1.21
C TRP A 84 -3.36 9.04 -0.68
N LEU A 85 -2.02 8.86 -0.61
CA LEU A 85 -1.10 9.94 -0.24
C LEU A 85 -1.17 11.09 -1.25
N LEU A 86 -1.18 10.79 -2.54
CA LEU A 86 -1.29 11.79 -3.60
C LEU A 86 -2.60 12.57 -3.50
N GLU A 87 -3.74 11.90 -3.31
CA GLU A 87 -5.04 12.57 -3.11
C GLU A 87 -5.07 13.43 -1.84
N SER A 88 -4.31 13.04 -0.81
CA SER A 88 -4.22 13.81 0.43
C SER A 88 -3.39 15.10 0.31
N ILE A 89 -2.50 15.16 -0.68
CA ILE A 89 -1.54 16.25 -0.89
C ILE A 89 -1.93 17.13 -2.08
N PHE A 90 -2.42 16.53 -3.17
CA PHE A 90 -2.70 17.21 -4.43
C PHE A 90 -4.19 17.16 -4.79
N GLU A 91 -4.70 18.30 -5.28
CA GLU A 91 -5.97 18.36 -6.02
C GLU A 91 -5.66 18.10 -7.49
N TYR A 92 -6.25 17.06 -8.09
CA TYR A 92 -6.43 17.07 -9.54
C TYR A 92 -7.57 18.07 -9.83
N ASN A 93 -7.21 19.28 -10.28
CA ASN A 93 -8.16 20.20 -10.92
C ASN A 93 -8.52 19.71 -12.33
#